data_AF-A0A3C1RZZ0-F1
#
_entry.id   AF-A0A3C1RZZ0-F1
#
_cell.length_a   1.000
_cell.length_b   1.000
_cell.length_c   1.000
_cell.angle_alpha   90.00
_cell.angle_beta   90.00
_cell.angle_gamma   90.00
#
_symmetry.space_group_name_H-M   'P 1'
#
loop_
_entity.id
_entity.type
_entity.pdbx_description
1 polymer ?
#
loop_
_entity_poly.entity_id
_entity_poly.type
_entity_poly.pdbx_seq_one_letter_code
_entity_poly.pdbx_strand_id
1 'polypeptide(L)'
;MHQSIDFVSKNLGSYPFREVRLHEIPYYQNKFYTYANGIAISEKEGWYADITNIKERAYIFQSVTSQIITHWIQAHVPIRNVSGGHMLSKALPEALGLIVLRNNMGAEAFQHILKKKKDFYAKEKNNEANTEPVLLYADDMEYIEPNKGAVVLFEIIEYIGEKNFINVSS
;
A
#
# COMPACT_ATOMS: atom_id res chain seq x y z
N MET A 1 1.78 -5.29 -11.83
CA MET A 1 1.85 -3.96 -12.48
C MET A 1 0.64 -3.71 -13.37
N HIS A 2 0.43 -4.43 -14.48
CA HIS A 2 -0.69 -4.16 -15.40
C HIS A 2 -2.07 -4.19 -14.70
N GLN A 3 -2.34 -5.24 -13.91
CA GLN A 3 -3.58 -5.34 -13.11
C GLN A 3 -3.79 -4.15 -12.15
N SER A 4 -2.71 -3.64 -11.57
CA SER A 4 -2.73 -2.49 -10.66
C SER A 4 -3.04 -1.19 -11.42
N ILE A 5 -2.43 -0.98 -12.58
CA ILE A 5 -2.68 0.20 -13.45
C ILE A 5 -4.11 0.16 -14.00
N ASP A 6 -4.59 -1.01 -14.40
CA ASP A 6 -5.97 -1.22 -14.83
C ASP A 6 -6.97 -0.88 -13.73
N PHE A 7 -6.69 -1.31 -12.49
CA PHE A 7 -7.52 -0.97 -11.34
C PHE A 7 -7.58 0.55 -11.15
N VAL A 8 -6.42 1.23 -11.12
CA VAL A 8 -6.37 2.69 -10.98
C VAL A 8 -7.14 3.37 -12.10
N SER A 9 -6.86 2.99 -13.36
CA SER A 9 -7.46 3.60 -14.54
C SER A 9 -8.98 3.45 -14.60
N LYS A 10 -9.51 2.31 -14.15
CA LYS A 10 -10.95 2.02 -14.16
C LYS A 10 -11.70 2.65 -12.99
N ASN A 11 -11.06 2.77 -11.83
CA ASN A 11 -11.74 3.10 -10.58
C ASN A 11 -11.43 4.51 -10.07
N LEU A 12 -10.19 4.96 -10.22
CA LEU A 12 -9.74 6.26 -9.68
C LEU A 12 -9.63 7.32 -10.78
N GLY A 13 -9.44 6.91 -12.03
CA GLY A 13 -9.26 7.78 -13.18
C GLY A 13 -7.90 7.56 -13.85
N SER A 14 -7.58 8.36 -14.85
CA SER A 14 -6.39 8.13 -15.70
C SER A 14 -5.09 8.05 -14.91
N TYR A 15 -4.28 7.05 -15.23
CA TYR A 15 -2.94 6.92 -14.66
C TYR A 15 -2.03 8.06 -15.13
N PRO A 16 -1.27 8.72 -14.23
CA PRO A 16 -0.57 9.97 -14.57
C PRO A 16 0.64 9.80 -15.50
N PHE A 17 1.22 8.59 -15.60
CA PHE A 17 2.44 8.34 -16.38
C PHE A 17 2.18 7.43 -17.58
N ARG A 18 2.95 7.62 -18.66
CA ARG A 18 2.89 6.75 -19.86
C ARG A 18 3.64 5.43 -19.67
N GLU A 19 4.61 5.41 -18.78
CA GLU A 19 5.44 4.23 -18.46
C GLU A 19 5.68 4.17 -16.95
N VAL A 20 5.74 2.96 -16.42
CA VAL A 20 6.16 2.66 -15.04
C VAL A 20 7.39 1.77 -15.11
N ARG A 21 8.45 2.14 -14.38
CA ARG A 21 9.69 1.36 -14.36
C ARG A 21 9.90 0.73 -12.99
N LEU A 22 10.25 -0.55 -12.96
CA LEU A 22 10.70 -1.22 -11.74
C LEU A 22 12.23 -1.26 -11.77
N HIS A 23 12.86 -0.72 -10.73
CA HIS A 23 14.30 -0.66 -10.59
C HIS A 23 14.74 -1.47 -9.39
N GLU A 24 15.74 -2.31 -9.61
CA GLU A 24 16.39 -3.03 -8.54
C GLU A 24 17.40 -2.13 -7.83
N ILE A 25 17.45 -2.23 -6.50
CA ILE A 25 18.44 -1.56 -5.66
C ILE A 25 19.17 -2.58 -4.77
N PRO A 26 20.41 -2.27 -4.34
CA PRO A 26 21.22 -3.20 -3.55
C PRO A 26 20.53 -3.68 -2.27
N TYR A 27 20.84 -4.90 -1.85
CA TYR A 27 20.29 -5.59 -0.67
C TYR A 27 20.15 -4.74 0.62
N TYR A 28 21.10 -3.82 0.89
CA TYR A 28 21.16 -3.04 2.13
C TYR A 28 20.30 -1.76 2.12
N GLN A 29 19.67 -1.41 0.99
CA GLN A 29 18.82 -0.23 0.89
C GLN A 29 17.39 -0.50 1.37
N ASN A 30 16.61 0.58 1.53
CA ASN A 30 15.20 0.52 1.92
C ASN A 30 14.40 -0.46 1.05
N LYS A 31 13.45 -1.16 1.66
CA LYS A 31 12.70 -2.27 1.03
C LYS A 31 12.03 -1.87 -0.29
N PHE A 32 11.34 -0.73 -0.27
CA PHE A 32 10.61 -0.17 -1.40
C PHE A 32 10.53 1.35 -1.28
N TYR A 33 10.66 2.06 -2.39
CA TYR A 33 10.24 3.45 -2.48
C TYR A 33 9.83 3.83 -3.90
N THR A 34 9.11 4.93 -4.00
CA THR A 34 8.52 5.44 -5.23
C THR A 34 9.15 6.77 -5.59
N TYR A 35 9.49 6.97 -6.86
CA TYR A 35 10.13 8.19 -7.34
C TYR A 35 9.75 8.48 -8.79
N ALA A 36 9.34 9.71 -9.11
CA ALA A 36 8.89 10.07 -10.45
C ALA A 36 7.88 9.04 -11.03
N ASN A 37 8.27 8.29 -12.06
CA ASN A 37 7.50 7.19 -12.66
C ASN A 37 8.09 5.79 -12.35
N GLY A 38 9.01 5.71 -11.40
CA GLY A 38 9.77 4.54 -11.01
C GLY A 38 9.37 4.00 -9.63
N ILE A 39 9.49 2.68 -9.49
CA ILE A 39 9.38 1.97 -8.23
C ILE A 39 10.72 1.27 -8.02
N ALA A 40 11.37 1.53 -6.88
CA ALA A 40 12.56 0.81 -6.48
C ALA A 40 12.18 -0.37 -5.57
N ILE A 41 12.80 -1.53 -5.80
CA ILE A 41 12.66 -2.74 -4.99
C ILE A 41 14.05 -3.27 -4.64
N SER A 42 14.31 -3.57 -3.37
CA SER A 42 15.60 -4.14 -3.00
C SER A 42 15.72 -5.61 -3.43
N GLU A 43 16.94 -6.04 -3.76
CA GLU A 43 17.28 -7.44 -4.08
C GLU A 43 16.64 -8.44 -3.10
N LYS A 44 16.70 -8.11 -1.80
CA LYS A 44 16.16 -8.92 -0.70
C LYS A 44 14.66 -9.18 -0.85
N GLU A 45 13.91 -8.18 -1.29
CA GLU A 45 12.45 -8.21 -1.27
C GLU A 45 11.87 -8.66 -2.63
N GLY A 46 12.62 -8.46 -3.72
CA GLY A 46 12.17 -8.74 -5.08
C GLY A 46 12.87 -9.91 -5.76
N TRP A 47 14.20 -9.87 -5.79
CA TRP A 47 14.98 -10.69 -6.73
C TRP A 47 15.30 -12.08 -6.20
N TYR A 48 15.47 -12.20 -4.88
CA TYR A 48 15.61 -13.50 -4.21
C TYR A 48 14.27 -14.16 -3.87
N ALA A 49 13.15 -13.55 -4.22
CA ALA A 49 11.84 -14.06 -3.87
C ALA A 49 11.49 -15.32 -4.67
N ASP A 50 11.00 -16.34 -3.99
CA ASP A 50 10.45 -17.54 -4.60
C ASP A 50 9.07 -17.23 -5.20
N ILE A 51 9.04 -17.04 -6.52
CA ILE A 51 7.80 -16.79 -7.25
C ILE A 51 6.88 -18.01 -7.29
N THR A 52 7.26 -19.19 -6.81
CA THR A 52 6.34 -20.33 -6.64
C THR A 52 5.61 -20.27 -5.30
N ASN A 53 6.17 -19.56 -4.32
CA ASN A 53 5.56 -19.29 -3.02
C ASN A 53 4.51 -18.17 -3.13
N ILE A 54 3.24 -18.51 -2.85
CA ILE A 54 2.13 -17.55 -2.89
C ILE A 54 2.33 -16.37 -1.94
N LYS A 55 2.99 -16.59 -0.80
CA LYS A 55 3.21 -15.56 0.22
C LYS A 55 4.17 -14.47 -0.27
N GLU A 56 5.24 -14.88 -0.92
CA GLU A 56 6.26 -13.97 -1.47
C GLU A 56 5.71 -13.23 -2.69
N ARG A 57 5.03 -13.94 -3.60
CA ARG A 57 4.30 -13.28 -4.70
C ARG A 57 3.28 -12.26 -4.21
N ALA A 58 2.49 -12.60 -3.19
CA ALA A 58 1.48 -11.70 -2.63
C ALA A 58 2.11 -10.44 -2.04
N TYR A 59 3.28 -10.59 -1.41
CA TYR A 59 4.00 -9.46 -0.84
C TYR A 59 4.51 -8.52 -1.93
N ILE A 60 5.18 -9.04 -2.97
CA ILE A 60 5.63 -8.22 -4.11
C ILE A 60 4.44 -7.55 -4.80
N PHE A 61 3.35 -8.30 -5.03
CA PHE A 61 2.16 -7.77 -5.67
C PHE A 61 1.54 -6.63 -4.87
N GLN A 62 1.37 -6.80 -3.55
CA GLN A 62 0.87 -5.75 -2.66
C GLN A 62 1.77 -4.52 -2.73
N SER A 63 3.08 -4.69 -2.51
CA SER A 63 4.03 -3.58 -2.46
C SER A 63 4.02 -2.77 -3.77
N VAL A 64 4.12 -3.44 -4.92
CA VAL A 64 4.09 -2.77 -6.23
C VAL A 64 2.74 -2.09 -6.49
N THR A 65 1.64 -2.72 -6.10
CA THR A 65 0.30 -2.15 -6.28
C THR A 65 0.11 -0.90 -5.44
N SER A 66 0.48 -0.93 -4.16
CA SER A 66 0.43 0.24 -3.27
C SER A 66 1.22 1.41 -3.86
N GLN A 67 2.41 1.15 -4.41
CA GLN A 67 3.21 2.22 -5.04
C GLN A 67 2.60 2.78 -6.32
N ILE A 68 1.97 1.95 -7.15
CA ILE A 68 1.22 2.42 -8.33
C ILE A 68 0.05 3.32 -7.91
N ILE A 69 -0.63 2.99 -6.81
CA ILE A 69 -1.73 3.82 -6.29
C ILE A 69 -1.16 5.11 -5.67
N THR A 70 -0.01 5.04 -4.99
CA THR A 70 0.71 6.22 -4.48
C THR A 70 1.04 7.21 -5.61
N HIS A 71 1.52 6.74 -6.77
CA HIS A 71 1.72 7.59 -7.95
C HIS A 71 0.46 8.37 -8.32
N TRP A 72 -0.70 7.69 -8.34
CA TRP A 72 -1.96 8.34 -8.68
C TRP A 72 -2.39 9.37 -7.62
N ILE A 73 -2.29 9.01 -6.34
CA ILE A 73 -2.64 9.90 -5.22
C ILE A 73 -1.76 11.15 -5.23
N GLN A 74 -0.44 11.00 -5.40
CA GLN A 74 0.49 12.13 -5.45
C GLN A 74 0.20 13.09 -6.61
N ALA A 75 -0.29 12.56 -7.74
CA ALA A 75 -0.60 13.38 -8.91
C ALA A 75 -1.96 14.09 -8.82
N HIS A 76 -2.95 13.53 -8.10
CA HIS A 76 -4.34 14.00 -8.15
C HIS A 76 -4.90 14.52 -6.83
N VAL A 77 -4.34 14.11 -5.69
CA VAL A 77 -4.85 14.48 -4.37
C VAL A 77 -3.92 15.51 -3.73
N PRO A 78 -4.39 16.74 -3.44
CA PRO A 78 -3.58 17.75 -2.78
C PRO A 78 -3.45 17.44 -1.29
N ILE A 79 -2.52 16.56 -0.94
CA ILE A 79 -2.20 16.22 0.45
C ILE A 79 -1.28 17.30 0.99
N ARG A 80 -1.78 18.09 1.96
CA ARG A 80 -0.95 19.07 2.67
C ARG A 80 -0.08 18.37 3.70
N ASN A 81 1.15 18.86 3.88
CA ASN A 81 2.07 18.39 4.92
C ASN A 81 1.65 18.94 6.30
N VAL A 82 0.48 18.50 6.76
CA VAL A 82 -0.08 18.78 8.10
C VAL A 82 -0.25 17.46 8.84
N SER A 83 -0.29 17.50 10.18
CA SER A 83 -0.51 16.31 11.01
C SER A 83 -1.72 15.51 10.51
N GLY A 84 -1.52 14.23 10.23
CA GLY A 84 -2.52 13.33 9.67
C GLY A 84 -2.58 13.22 8.14
N GLY A 85 -1.93 14.14 7.42
CA GLY A 85 -1.80 14.05 5.96
C GLY A 85 -1.05 12.79 5.52
N HIS A 86 -0.07 12.35 6.31
CA HIS A 86 0.73 11.14 6.04
C HIS A 86 -0.06 9.86 6.25
N MET A 87 -0.98 9.84 7.22
CA MET A 87 -1.91 8.72 7.41
C MET A 87 -2.65 8.44 6.09
N LEU A 88 -3.30 9.46 5.52
CA LEU A 88 -4.04 9.27 4.27
C LEU A 88 -3.11 8.94 3.10
N SER A 89 -1.97 9.62 2.97
CA SER A 89 -1.05 9.41 1.84
C SER A 89 -0.38 8.03 1.82
N LYS A 90 -0.19 7.40 2.99
CA LYS A 90 0.45 6.08 3.09
C LYS A 90 -0.54 4.93 3.33
N ALA A 91 -1.63 5.15 4.07
CA ALA A 91 -2.59 4.08 4.36
C ALA A 91 -3.59 3.84 3.24
N LEU A 92 -4.06 4.88 2.54
CA LEU A 92 -5.02 4.72 1.44
C LEU A 92 -4.45 3.88 0.29
N PRO A 93 -3.21 4.11 -0.21
CA PRO A 93 -2.65 3.23 -1.23
C PRO A 93 -2.54 1.77 -0.77
N GLU A 94 -2.20 1.54 0.50
CA GLU A 94 -2.09 0.20 1.06
C GLU A 94 -3.44 -0.51 1.23
N ALA A 95 -4.47 0.23 1.66
CA ALA A 95 -5.84 -0.28 1.79
C ALA A 95 -6.44 -0.64 0.43
N LEU A 96 -6.29 0.24 -0.56
CA LEU A 96 -6.70 -0.04 -1.93
C LEU A 96 -5.87 -1.20 -2.53
N GLY A 97 -4.58 -1.29 -2.19
CA GLY A 97 -3.74 -2.42 -2.56
C GLY A 97 -4.29 -3.76 -2.06
N LEU A 98 -4.81 -3.82 -0.82
CA LEU A 98 -5.44 -5.02 -0.26
C LEU A 98 -6.68 -5.47 -1.07
N ILE A 99 -7.48 -4.52 -1.57
CA ILE A 99 -8.63 -4.80 -2.45
C ILE A 99 -8.15 -5.42 -3.75
N VAL A 100 -7.17 -4.79 -4.42
CA VAL A 100 -6.61 -5.29 -5.68
C VAL A 100 -5.97 -6.67 -5.48
N LEU A 101 -5.22 -6.87 -4.40
CA LEU A 101 -4.62 -8.15 -4.03
C LEU A 101 -5.69 -9.22 -3.89
N ARG A 102 -6.74 -8.96 -3.12
CA ARG A 102 -7.85 -9.91 -2.93
C ARG A 102 -8.51 -10.27 -4.25
N ASN A 103 -8.76 -9.30 -5.11
CA ASN A 103 -9.44 -9.48 -6.39
C ASN A 103 -8.60 -10.26 -7.43
N ASN A 104 -7.26 -10.18 -7.35
CA ASN A 104 -6.38 -10.78 -8.35
C ASN A 104 -5.64 -12.04 -7.88
N MET A 105 -5.43 -12.20 -6.56
CA MET A 105 -4.64 -13.30 -6.00
C MET A 105 -5.43 -14.18 -5.01
N GLY A 106 -6.68 -13.81 -4.70
CA GLY A 106 -7.59 -14.62 -3.89
C GLY A 106 -7.35 -14.53 -2.38
N ALA A 107 -8.14 -15.30 -1.64
CA ALA A 107 -8.25 -15.21 -0.19
C ALA A 107 -6.96 -15.58 0.56
N GLU A 108 -6.22 -16.59 0.08
CA GLU A 108 -4.99 -17.05 0.74
C GLU A 108 -3.92 -15.94 0.76
N ALA A 109 -3.65 -15.34 -0.40
CA ALA A 109 -2.72 -14.23 -0.55
C ALA A 109 -3.15 -13.03 0.32
N PHE A 110 -4.44 -12.68 0.28
CA PHE A 110 -5.00 -11.60 1.08
C PHE A 110 -4.83 -11.85 2.58
N GLN A 111 -5.21 -13.02 3.09
CA GLN A 111 -5.08 -13.35 4.51
C GLN A 111 -3.62 -13.33 4.98
N HIS A 112 -2.68 -13.78 4.12
CA HIS A 112 -1.26 -13.69 4.43
C HIS A 112 -0.80 -12.25 4.63
N ILE A 113 -1.12 -11.34 3.70
CA ILE A 113 -0.72 -9.94 3.78
C ILE A 113 -1.43 -9.22 4.93
N LEU A 114 -2.71 -9.49 5.14
CA LEU A 114 -3.46 -8.95 6.26
C LEU A 114 -2.83 -9.35 7.61
N LYS A 115 -2.47 -10.64 7.76
CA LYS A 115 -1.77 -11.12 8.94
C LYS A 115 -0.40 -10.44 9.09
N LYS A 116 0.39 -10.33 8.02
CA LYS A 116 1.70 -9.67 8.05
C LYS A 116 1.61 -8.23 8.56
N LYS A 117 0.63 -7.45 8.10
CA LYS A 117 0.39 -6.08 8.58
C LYS A 117 -0.02 -6.03 10.05
N LYS A 118 -0.92 -6.92 10.48
CA LYS A 118 -1.38 -7.01 11.88
C LYS A 118 -0.25 -7.43 12.84
N ASP A 119 0.53 -8.44 12.46
CA ASP A 119 1.68 -8.92 13.24
C ASP A 119 2.75 -7.84 13.37
N PHE A 120 3.05 -7.12 12.29
CA PHE A 120 4.03 -6.02 12.32
C PHE A 120 3.59 -4.89 13.25
N TYR A 121 2.32 -4.45 13.15
CA TYR A 121 1.76 -3.47 14.08
C TYR A 121 1.83 -3.94 15.54
N ALA A 122 1.41 -5.18 15.83
CA ALA A 122 1.42 -5.71 17.19
C ALA A 122 2.83 -5.79 17.77
N LYS A 123 3.81 -6.24 16.96
CA LYS A 123 5.21 -6.33 17.37
C LYS A 123 5.79 -4.95 17.68
N GLU A 124 5.67 -3.99 16.77
CA GLU A 124 6.29 -2.68 16.94
C GLU A 124 5.57 -1.82 17.99
N LYS A 125 4.25 -1.97 18.13
CA LYS A 125 3.51 -1.35 19.23
C LYS A 125 4.02 -1.77 20.60
N ASN A 126 4.42 -3.03 20.77
CA ASN A 126 4.99 -3.51 22.03
C ASN A 126 6.40 -2.98 22.29
N ASN A 127 7.11 -2.53 21.24
CA ASN A 127 8.44 -1.94 21.34
C ASN A 127 8.39 -0.41 21.49
N GLU A 128 7.25 0.22 21.18
CA GLU A 128 7.08 1.67 21.27
C GLU A 128 6.91 2.09 22.73
N ALA A 129 7.83 2.94 23.20
CA ALA A 129 7.83 3.44 24.57
C ALA A 129 6.85 4.61 24.75
N ASN A 130 6.48 5.29 23.66
CA ASN A 130 5.63 6.48 23.69
C ASN A 130 4.13 6.13 23.57
N THR A 131 3.29 7.10 23.93
CA THR A 131 1.84 6.96 23.73
C THR A 131 1.52 7.02 22.23
N GLU A 132 0.88 5.97 21.72
CA GLU A 132 0.41 5.91 20.34
C GLU A 132 -0.60 7.05 20.08
N PRO A 133 -0.42 7.86 19.02
CA PRO A 133 -1.35 8.93 18.70
C PRO A 133 -2.69 8.36 18.22
N VAL A 134 -3.73 9.20 18.20
CA VAL A 134 -4.95 8.87 17.47
C VAL A 134 -4.60 8.62 16.01
N LEU A 135 -5.18 7.59 15.40
CA LEU A 135 -4.84 7.13 14.04
C LEU A 135 -4.82 8.27 13.02
N LEU A 136 -5.78 9.19 13.09
CA LEU A 136 -5.87 10.34 12.18
C LEU A 136 -4.67 11.29 12.29
N TYR A 137 -3.99 11.35 13.43
CA TYR A 137 -2.83 12.22 13.67
C TYR A 137 -1.49 11.48 13.60
N ALA A 138 -1.50 10.20 13.18
CA ALA A 138 -0.25 9.49 12.92
C ALA A 138 0.54 10.22 11.83
N ASP A 139 1.82 10.43 12.11
CA ASP A 139 2.73 11.17 11.25
C ASP A 139 4.09 10.47 11.25
N ASP A 140 4.46 9.97 10.09
CA ASP A 140 5.72 9.27 9.82
C ASP A 140 5.97 8.01 10.68
N MET A 141 4.91 7.24 10.92
CA MET A 141 4.95 6.02 11.75
C MET A 141 4.69 4.76 10.91
N GLU A 142 5.74 4.03 10.55
CA GLU A 142 5.67 2.84 9.68
C GLU A 142 4.75 1.75 10.24
N TYR A 143 4.75 1.51 11.56
CA TYR A 143 3.89 0.49 12.15
C TYR A 143 2.40 0.90 12.24
N ILE A 144 2.10 2.19 12.08
CA ILE A 144 0.74 2.70 12.06
C ILE A 144 0.24 2.85 10.63
N GLU A 145 0.85 3.71 9.82
CA GLU A 145 0.24 4.22 8.58
C GLU A 145 0.01 3.11 7.53
N PRO A 146 1.05 2.44 6.99
CA PRO A 146 0.86 1.37 6.01
C PRO A 146 0.34 0.05 6.60
N ASN A 147 0.26 -0.06 7.93
CA ASN A 147 -0.11 -1.30 8.63
C ASN A 147 -1.48 -1.15 9.30
N LYS A 148 -1.54 -0.67 10.54
CA LYS A 148 -2.82 -0.47 11.27
C LYS A 148 -3.81 0.38 10.46
N GLY A 149 -3.36 1.53 9.95
CA GLY A 149 -4.18 2.47 9.19
C GLY A 149 -4.75 1.84 7.93
N ALA A 150 -3.92 1.14 7.17
CA ALA A 150 -4.36 0.42 5.98
C ALA A 150 -5.43 -0.65 6.28
N VAL A 151 -5.28 -1.39 7.38
CA VAL A 151 -6.26 -2.41 7.80
C VAL A 151 -7.59 -1.78 8.20
N VAL A 152 -7.56 -0.74 9.04
CA VAL A 152 -8.78 -0.04 9.47
C VAL A 152 -9.49 0.59 8.28
N LEU A 153 -8.74 1.23 7.38
CA LEU A 153 -9.31 1.85 6.19
C LEU A 153 -9.89 0.82 5.22
N PHE A 154 -9.23 -0.33 5.05
CA PHE A 154 -9.79 -1.46 4.30
C PHE A 154 -11.13 -1.92 4.90
N GLU A 155 -11.22 -2.09 6.22
CA GLU A 155 -12.46 -2.48 6.90
C GLU A 155 -13.58 -1.43 6.73
N ILE A 156 -13.23 -0.14 6.73
CA ILE A 156 -14.16 0.96 6.43
C ILE A 156 -14.67 0.85 4.99
N ILE A 157 -13.78 0.62 4.02
CA ILE A 157 -14.17 0.47 2.60
C ILE A 157 -15.11 -0.73 2.44
N GLU A 158 -14.81 -1.86 3.11
CA GLU A 158 -15.68 -3.04 3.12
C GLU A 158 -17.06 -2.74 3.69
N TYR A 159 -17.11 -1.99 4.80
CA TYR A 159 -18.36 -1.62 5.46
C TYR A 159 -19.23 -0.69 4.60
N ILE A 160 -18.62 0.30 3.95
CA ILE A 160 -19.30 1.25 3.04
C ILE A 160 -19.67 0.57 1.71
N GLY A 161 -18.90 -0.45 1.32
CA GLY A 161 -18.93 -1.12 0.03
C GLY A 161 -17.96 -0.46 -0.97
N GLU A 162 -17.12 -1.28 -1.61
CA GLU A 162 -16.07 -0.82 -2.54
C GLU A 162 -16.59 0.16 -3.61
N LYS A 163 -17.72 -0.18 -4.24
CA LYS A 163 -18.33 0.65 -5.29
C LYS A 163 -18.73 2.02 -4.77
N ASN A 164 -19.29 2.09 -3.56
CA ASN A 164 -19.73 3.34 -2.97
C ASN A 164 -18.53 4.20 -2.59
N PHE A 165 -17.46 3.60 -2.07
CA PHE A 165 -16.23 4.33 -1.72
C PHE A 165 -15.53 4.89 -2.96
N ILE A 166 -15.45 4.11 -4.03
CA ILE A 166 -14.76 4.48 -5.28
C ILE A 166 -15.56 5.53 -6.06
N ASN A 167 -16.90 5.42 -6.11
CA ASN A 167 -17.76 6.31 -6.89
C ASN A 167 -18.05 7.68 -6.25
N VAL A 168 -17.47 8.03 -5.10
CA VAL A 168 -17.69 9.36 -4.48
C VAL A 168 -17.06 10.50 -5.30
N SER A 169 -16.30 10.20 -6.36
CA SER A 169 -15.51 11.18 -7.10
C SER A 169 -16.07 11.58 -8.48
N SER A 170 -17.34 11.29 -8.79
CA SER A 170 -17.97 11.68 -10.07
C SER A 170 -18.99 12.81 -9.92
#